data_AF-A0A2X2JS88-F1
#
_entry.id   AF-A0A2X2JS88-F1
#
_cell.length_a   1.000
_cell.length_b   1.000
_cell.length_c   1.000
_cell.angle_alpha   90.00
_cell.angle_beta   90.00
_cell.angle_gamma   90.00
#
_symmetry.space_group_name_H-M   'P 1'
#
loop_
_entity.id
_entity.type
_entity.pdbx_description
1 polymer ?
#
loop_
_entity_poly.entity_id
_entity_poly.type
_entity_poly.pdbx_seq_one_letter_code
_entity_poly.pdbx_strand_id
1 'polypeptide(L)'
;MHHTVLCIHLNKGVALMNQYHSNAQQPSAWRFFVYSLVGILCFFIPFTINGNNTIFVDHVHLAIRSIIGPLMPYVALIMILIGTALPIVRRTFMTSITNLVITLFKVAGAMIGIMYVFKFGPSILFKANYGPFLFEKLMMPLSILIPVGAIALSLLVGYGLLEFVGVYMEPIMRPIF
;
A
#
# COMPACT_ATOMS: atom_id res chain seq x y z
N MET A 1 -44.75 15.69 -33.53
CA MET A 1 -44.49 14.40 -32.84
C MET A 1 -43.07 14.26 -32.28
N HIS A 2 -42.06 15.01 -32.76
CA HIS A 2 -40.66 14.88 -32.30
C HIS A 2 -40.36 15.50 -30.91
N HIS A 3 -41.14 16.50 -30.45
CA HIS A 3 -40.89 17.18 -29.17
C HIS A 3 -41.28 16.37 -27.92
N THR A 4 -42.29 15.49 -28.03
CA THR A 4 -42.80 14.70 -26.91
C THR A 4 -41.83 13.58 -26.50
N VAL A 5 -41.11 12.99 -27.47
CA VAL A 5 -40.16 11.89 -27.24
C VAL A 5 -38.92 12.36 -26.48
N LEU A 6 -38.43 13.57 -26.77
CA LEU A 6 -37.26 14.16 -26.10
C LEU A 6 -37.55 14.43 -24.61
N CYS A 7 -38.74 14.94 -24.28
CA CYS A 7 -39.14 15.21 -22.89
C CYS A 7 -39.28 13.92 -22.06
N ILE A 8 -39.76 12.83 -22.66
CA ILE A 8 -39.86 11.53 -21.98
C ILE A 8 -38.46 10.95 -21.68
N HIS A 9 -37.51 11.11 -22.61
CA HIS A 9 -36.12 10.68 -22.39
C HIS A 9 -35.41 11.52 -21.32
N LEU A 10 -35.61 12.83 -21.30
CA LEU A 10 -35.05 13.72 -20.28
C LEU A 10 -35.63 13.44 -18.89
N ASN A 11 -36.95 13.22 -18.78
CA ASN A 11 -37.59 12.90 -17.50
C ASN A 11 -37.10 11.54 -16.93
N LYS A 12 -36.90 10.53 -17.79
CA LYS A 12 -36.26 9.27 -17.39
C LYS A 12 -34.82 9.48 -16.92
N GLY A 13 -34.03 10.30 -17.61
CA GLY A 13 -32.64 10.62 -17.22
C GLY A 13 -32.56 11.30 -15.84
N VAL A 14 -33.45 12.27 -15.58
CA VAL A 14 -33.53 12.96 -14.28
C VAL A 14 -34.02 12.02 -13.18
N ALA A 15 -35.01 11.15 -13.46
CA ALA A 15 -35.48 10.16 -12.48
C ALA A 15 -34.38 9.16 -12.11
N LEU A 16 -33.56 8.72 -13.07
CA LEU A 16 -32.43 7.81 -12.82
C LEU A 16 -31.30 8.51 -12.03
N MET A 17 -31.00 9.78 -12.33
CA MET A 17 -30.05 10.58 -11.54
C MET A 17 -30.54 10.81 -10.10
N ASN A 18 -31.83 11.08 -9.91
CA ASN A 18 -32.41 11.28 -8.59
C ASN A 18 -32.40 9.98 -7.76
N GLN A 19 -32.62 8.82 -8.40
CA GLN A 19 -32.51 7.52 -7.73
C GLN A 19 -31.09 7.19 -7.26
N TYR A 20 -30.06 7.68 -7.98
CA TYR A 20 -28.65 7.49 -7.59
C TYR A 20 -28.29 8.27 -6.32
N HIS A 21 -28.80 9.50 -6.17
CA HIS A 21 -28.58 10.31 -4.97
C HIS A 21 -29.29 9.75 -3.72
N SER A 22 -30.44 9.09 -3.89
CA SER A 22 -31.18 8.49 -2.77
C SER A 22 -30.63 7.16 -2.25
N ASN A 23 -29.77 6.47 -3.00
CA ASN A 23 -29.15 5.19 -2.60
C ASN A 23 -27.67 5.32 -2.19
N ALA A 24 -27.13 6.53 -2.11
CA ALA A 24 -25.91 6.77 -1.36
C ALA A 24 -26.25 6.63 0.14
N GLN A 25 -26.23 5.40 0.64
CA GLN A 25 -26.23 5.09 2.06
C GLN A 25 -25.07 5.87 2.70
N GLN A 26 -25.36 7.06 3.25
CA GLN A 26 -24.42 7.85 4.02
C GLN A 26 -23.92 6.93 5.15
N PRO A 27 -22.62 6.56 5.18
CA PRO A 27 -22.11 5.72 6.24
C PRO A 27 -22.39 6.45 7.55
N SER A 28 -23.18 5.82 8.41
CA SER A 28 -23.63 6.38 9.67
C SER A 28 -22.44 6.97 10.44
N ALA A 29 -22.50 8.27 10.79
CA ALA A 29 -21.38 9.06 11.32
C ALA A 29 -20.61 8.43 12.49
N TRP A 30 -21.25 7.55 13.27
CA TRP A 30 -20.59 6.78 14.32
C TRP A 30 -19.54 5.80 13.78
N ARG A 31 -19.76 5.20 12.61
CA ARG A 31 -18.81 4.28 11.95
C ARG A 31 -17.56 5.04 11.52
N PHE A 32 -17.74 6.25 10.98
CA PHE A 32 -16.64 7.14 10.62
C PHE A 32 -15.73 7.38 11.83
N PHE A 33 -16.30 7.80 12.96
CA PHE A 33 -15.51 8.08 14.17
C PHE A 33 -14.80 6.83 14.71
N VAL A 34 -15.50 5.70 14.79
CA VAL A 34 -14.92 4.44 15.31
C VAL A 34 -13.78 3.94 14.43
N TYR A 35 -13.97 3.87 13.11
CA TYR A 35 -12.92 3.36 12.22
C TYR A 35 -11.74 4.32 12.08
N SER A 36 -11.98 5.63 12.13
CA SER A 36 -10.95 6.67 12.22
C SER A 36 -10.10 6.50 13.49
N LEU A 37 -10.74 6.36 14.65
CA LEU A 37 -10.05 6.18 15.92
C LEU A 37 -9.19 4.90 15.93
N VAL A 38 -9.72 3.80 15.41
CA VAL A 38 -8.97 2.53 15.28
C VAL A 38 -7.76 2.71 14.36
N GLY A 39 -7.90 3.43 13.24
CA GLY A 39 -6.77 3.75 12.36
C GLY A 39 -5.67 4.54 13.06
N ILE A 40 -6.04 5.54 13.87
CA ILE A 40 -5.09 6.35 14.66
C ILE A 40 -4.34 5.47 15.66
N LEU A 41 -5.08 4.70 16.46
CA LEU A 41 -4.51 3.82 17.47
C LEU A 41 -3.55 2.80 16.85
N CYS A 42 -3.86 2.31 15.66
CA CYS A 42 -3.06 1.32 14.97
C CYS A 42 -1.73 1.88 14.41
N PHE A 43 -1.69 3.17 14.03
CA PHE A 43 -0.54 3.75 13.32
C PHE A 43 0.30 4.74 14.14
N PHE A 44 -0.35 5.53 15.00
CA PHE A 44 0.31 6.67 15.68
C PHE A 44 0.64 6.42 17.15
N ILE A 45 0.01 5.43 17.78
CA ILE A 45 0.26 5.11 19.19
C ILE A 45 1.18 3.89 19.27
N PRO A 46 2.43 4.07 19.74
CA PRO A 46 3.33 2.95 19.96
C PRO A 46 2.92 2.22 21.24
N PHE A 47 2.96 0.89 21.19
CA PHE A 47 2.73 0.02 22.32
C PHE A 47 4.03 -0.69 22.68
N THR A 48 4.24 -0.95 23.97
CA THR A 48 5.37 -1.73 24.46
C THR A 48 4.93 -3.17 24.68
N ILE A 49 5.16 -4.03 23.69
CA ILE A 49 4.94 -5.48 23.87
C ILE A 49 6.32 -6.15 23.82
N ASN A 50 6.64 -6.92 24.85
CA ASN A 50 7.87 -7.71 24.93
C ASN A 50 9.17 -6.88 24.87
N GLY A 51 9.17 -5.67 25.46
CA GLY A 51 10.34 -4.79 25.56
C GLY A 51 10.62 -3.90 24.35
N ASN A 52 9.89 -4.06 23.24
CA ASN A 52 10.01 -3.21 22.06
C ASN A 52 8.86 -2.18 22.01
N ASN A 53 9.20 -0.90 21.93
CA ASN A 53 8.23 0.19 21.78
C ASN A 53 7.98 0.48 20.30
N THR A 54 7.00 -0.19 19.70
CA THR A 54 6.70 -0.03 18.27
C THR A 54 5.21 0.11 17.99
N ILE A 55 4.89 0.54 16.77
CA ILE A 55 3.53 0.78 16.31
C ILE A 55 2.77 -0.57 16.26
N PHE A 56 1.44 -0.57 16.41
CA PHE A 56 0.64 -1.80 16.37
C PHE A 56 0.81 -2.59 15.06
N VAL A 57 0.88 -1.88 13.93
CA VAL A 57 1.19 -2.49 12.62
C VAL A 57 2.51 -3.26 12.62
N ASP A 58 3.53 -2.74 13.32
CA ASP A 58 4.83 -3.40 13.41
C ASP A 58 4.77 -4.63 14.33
N HIS A 59 3.96 -4.62 15.38
CA HIS A 59 3.70 -5.81 16.19
C HIS A 59 3.07 -6.94 15.37
N VAL A 60 2.11 -6.61 14.49
CA VAL A 60 1.52 -7.58 13.56
C VAL A 60 2.57 -8.10 12.59
N HIS A 61 3.42 -7.21 12.06
CA HIS A 61 4.56 -7.61 11.22
C HIS A 61 5.50 -8.59 11.96
N LEU A 62 5.89 -8.26 13.20
CA LEU A 62 6.77 -9.08 14.04
C LEU A 62 6.12 -10.42 14.39
N ALA A 63 4.82 -10.45 14.65
CA ALA A 63 4.07 -11.68 14.90
C ALA A 63 4.09 -12.59 13.66
N ILE A 64 3.76 -12.05 12.48
CA ILE A 64 3.82 -12.80 11.21
C ILE A 64 5.24 -13.29 10.94
N ARG A 65 6.23 -12.42 11.16
CA ARG A 65 7.66 -12.75 11.03
C ARG A 65 8.07 -13.88 11.95
N SER A 66 7.59 -13.91 13.19
CA SER A 66 7.89 -14.97 14.15
C SER A 66 7.31 -16.32 13.73
N ILE A 67 6.13 -16.33 13.10
CA ILE A 67 5.46 -17.54 12.61
C ILE A 67 6.17 -18.10 11.37
N ILE A 68 6.55 -17.23 10.43
CA ILE A 68 7.21 -17.63 9.17
C ILE A 68 8.67 -18.05 9.43
N GLY A 69 9.37 -17.36 10.33
CA GLY A 69 10.73 -17.67 10.78
C GLY A 69 11.72 -17.97 9.64
N PRO A 70 12.16 -19.22 9.43
CA PRO A 70 13.15 -19.59 8.41
C PRO A 70 12.69 -19.36 6.96
N LEU A 71 11.38 -19.28 6.71
CA LEU A 71 10.84 -19.12 5.35
C LEU A 71 10.85 -17.67 4.86
N MET A 72 11.22 -16.70 5.70
CA MET A 72 11.19 -15.28 5.32
C MET A 72 11.97 -14.92 4.05
N PRO A 73 13.19 -15.44 3.80
CA PRO A 73 13.92 -15.11 2.58
C PRO A 73 13.18 -15.56 1.32
N TYR A 74 12.44 -16.67 1.38
CA TYR A 74 11.63 -17.16 0.26
C TYR A 74 10.39 -16.30 0.03
N VAL A 75 9.74 -15.83 1.11
CA VAL A 75 8.61 -14.89 1.01
C VAL A 75 9.06 -13.59 0.35
N ALA A 76 10.20 -13.04 0.79
CA ALA A 76 10.79 -11.85 0.19
C ALA A 76 11.13 -12.09 -1.30
N LEU A 77 11.68 -13.26 -1.65
CA LEU A 77 11.98 -13.61 -3.03
C LEU A 77 10.73 -13.62 -3.91
N ILE A 78 9.66 -14.26 -3.45
CA ILE A 78 8.37 -14.29 -4.17
C ILE A 78 7.84 -12.87 -4.37
N MET A 79 7.91 -12.02 -3.35
CA MET A 79 7.46 -10.63 -3.44
C MET A 79 8.27 -9.83 -4.48
N ILE A 80 9.59 -10.02 -4.54
CA ILE A 80 10.46 -9.41 -5.57
C ILE A 80 10.06 -9.91 -6.95
N LEU A 81 9.86 -11.22 -7.12
CA LEU A 81 9.47 -11.81 -8.40
C LEU A 81 8.13 -11.24 -8.88
N ILE A 82 7.15 -11.10 -7.98
CA ILE A 82 5.86 -10.45 -8.30
C ILE A 82 6.09 -8.98 -8.69
N GLY A 83 6.87 -8.23 -7.92
CA GLY A 83 7.18 -6.81 -8.17
C GLY A 83 7.89 -6.56 -9.52
N THR A 84 8.69 -7.53 -9.98
CA THR A 84 9.37 -7.54 -11.27
C THR A 84 8.48 -8.06 -12.40
N ALA A 85 7.62 -9.05 -12.15
CA ALA A 85 6.71 -9.60 -13.15
C ALA A 85 5.59 -8.61 -13.54
N LEU A 86 5.06 -7.84 -12.58
CA LEU A 86 3.96 -6.89 -12.81
C LEU A 86 4.22 -5.89 -13.98
N PRO A 87 5.34 -5.15 -14.05
CA PRO A 87 5.60 -4.24 -15.16
C PRO A 87 5.84 -4.97 -16.50
N ILE A 88 6.33 -6.21 -16.46
CA ILE A 88 6.57 -7.05 -17.64
C ILE A 88 5.23 -7.51 -18.24
N VAL A 89 4.34 -8.08 -17.41
CA VAL A 89 3.02 -8.55 -17.83
C VAL A 89 2.15 -7.41 -18.34
N ARG A 90 2.18 -6.26 -17.65
CA ARG A 90 1.42 -5.07 -18.06
C ARG A 90 2.05 -4.31 -19.24
N ARG A 91 3.19 -4.78 -19.76
CA ARG A 91 3.98 -4.13 -20.84
C ARG A 91 4.27 -2.64 -20.62
N THR A 92 4.29 -2.19 -19.37
CA THR A 92 4.45 -0.78 -18.99
C THR A 92 5.85 -0.25 -19.31
N PHE A 93 6.82 -1.15 -19.51
CA PHE A 93 8.18 -0.81 -19.92
C PHE A 93 8.27 -0.12 -21.30
N MET A 94 7.28 -0.30 -22.18
CA MET A 94 7.28 0.37 -23.50
C MET A 94 6.61 1.75 -23.47
N THR A 95 6.02 2.15 -22.35
CA THR A 95 5.29 3.43 -22.26
C THR A 95 6.21 4.64 -22.18
N SER A 96 7.40 4.50 -21.59
CA SER A 96 8.38 5.59 -21.43
C SER A 96 9.77 5.04 -21.13
N ILE A 97 10.81 5.80 -21.49
CA ILE A 97 12.22 5.49 -21.18
C ILE A 97 12.41 5.29 -19.67
N THR A 98 11.75 6.10 -18.84
CA THR A 98 11.80 5.96 -17.37
C THR A 98 11.28 4.60 -16.90
N ASN A 99 10.18 4.13 -17.48
CA ASN A 99 9.62 2.82 -17.14
C ASN A 99 10.50 1.66 -17.60
N LEU A 100 11.18 1.83 -18.75
CA LEU A 100 12.16 0.86 -19.25
C LEU A 100 13.33 0.73 -18.28
N VAL A 101 13.93 1.84 -17.87
CA VAL A 101 15.06 1.86 -16.92
C VAL A 101 14.67 1.27 -15.57
N ILE A 102 13.51 1.64 -15.02
CA ILE A 102 13.00 1.08 -13.76
C ILE A 102 12.77 -0.42 -13.88
N THR A 103 12.21 -0.89 -14.99
CA THR A 103 11.96 -2.33 -15.20
C THR A 103 13.28 -3.10 -15.31
N LEU A 104 14.28 -2.55 -16.00
CA LEU A 104 15.62 -3.15 -16.06
C LEU A 104 16.24 -3.25 -14.66
N PHE A 105 16.11 -2.21 -13.83
CA PHE A 105 16.61 -2.22 -12.46
C PHE A 105 15.87 -3.22 -11.56
N LYS A 106 14.56 -3.40 -11.76
CA LYS A 106 13.76 -4.44 -11.09
C LYS A 106 14.22 -5.85 -11.47
N VAL A 107 14.54 -6.09 -12.75
CA VAL A 107 15.08 -7.38 -13.20
C VAL A 107 16.47 -7.63 -12.60
N ALA A 108 17.35 -6.64 -12.60
CA ALA A 108 18.65 -6.74 -11.96
C ALA A 108 18.53 -7.01 -10.44
N GLY A 109 17.63 -6.30 -9.76
CA GLY A 109 17.32 -6.53 -8.35
C GLY A 109 16.77 -7.94 -8.07
N ALA A 110 15.91 -8.47 -8.95
CA ALA A 110 15.41 -9.84 -8.84
C ALA A 110 16.51 -10.89 -9.04
N MET A 111 17.44 -10.65 -9.96
CA MET A 111 18.59 -11.53 -10.16
C MET A 111 19.48 -11.59 -8.92
N ILE A 112 19.78 -10.43 -8.31
CA ILE A 112 20.50 -10.34 -7.03
C ILE A 112 19.69 -11.00 -5.90
N GLY A 113 18.37 -10.80 -5.90
CA GLY A 113 17.32 -11.55 -5.19
C GLY A 113 17.62 -13.04 -5.07
N ILE A 114 17.59 -13.69 -6.23
CA ILE A 114 17.78 -15.13 -6.42
C ILE A 114 19.19 -15.53 -5.95
N MET A 115 20.22 -14.81 -6.39
CA MET A 115 21.62 -15.09 -6.03
C MET A 115 21.83 -15.14 -4.51
N TYR A 116 21.25 -14.19 -3.77
CA TYR A 116 21.39 -14.14 -2.32
C TYR A 116 20.68 -15.32 -1.62
N VAL A 117 19.44 -15.63 -2.02
CA VAL A 117 18.65 -16.71 -1.39
C VAL A 117 19.24 -18.09 -1.66
N PHE A 118 19.73 -18.34 -2.88
CA PHE A 118 20.39 -19.60 -3.24
C PHE A 118 21.88 -19.65 -2.85
N LYS A 119 22.39 -18.60 -2.16
CA LYS A 119 23.78 -18.46 -1.73
C LYS A 119 24.80 -18.63 -2.88
N PHE A 120 24.44 -18.19 -4.07
CA PHE A 120 25.28 -18.26 -5.26
C PHE A 120 25.51 -16.85 -5.81
N GLY A 121 26.72 -16.30 -5.67
CA GLY A 121 27.02 -14.96 -6.15
C GLY A 121 28.45 -14.46 -5.88
N PRO A 122 28.84 -13.32 -6.46
CA PRO A 122 30.15 -12.71 -6.25
C PRO A 122 30.39 -12.32 -4.79
N SER A 123 31.63 -12.44 -4.32
CA SER A 123 32.05 -12.20 -2.93
C SER A 123 31.71 -10.79 -2.40
N ILE A 124 31.52 -9.80 -3.28
CA ILE A 124 31.02 -8.47 -2.94
C ILE A 124 29.63 -8.51 -2.28
N LEU A 125 28.75 -9.41 -2.72
CA LEU A 125 27.37 -9.49 -2.22
C LEU A 125 27.31 -10.05 -0.79
N PHE A 126 28.24 -10.90 -0.42
CA PHE A 126 28.28 -11.52 0.91
C PHE A 126 29.03 -10.68 1.97
N LYS A 127 29.54 -9.51 1.59
CA LYS A 127 30.10 -8.56 2.56
C LYS A 127 28.99 -8.04 3.46
N ALA A 128 29.22 -8.04 4.78
CA ALA A 128 28.24 -7.72 5.82
C ALA A 128 27.46 -6.41 5.60
N ASN A 129 28.10 -5.40 5.00
CA ASN A 129 27.51 -4.08 4.80
C ASN A 129 26.62 -3.97 3.56
N TYR A 130 26.55 -5.00 2.72
CA TYR A 130 25.79 -4.97 1.47
C TYR A 130 24.67 -6.01 1.46
N GLY A 131 24.90 -7.24 1.01
CA GLY A 131 23.84 -8.24 0.84
C GLY A 131 23.09 -8.57 2.14
N PRO A 132 23.79 -8.93 3.24
CA PRO A 132 23.13 -9.21 4.51
C PRO A 132 22.36 -8.01 5.07
N PHE A 133 22.90 -6.80 4.96
CA PHE A 133 22.17 -5.61 5.38
C PHE A 133 20.89 -5.41 4.56
N LEU A 134 20.99 -5.43 3.23
CA LEU A 134 19.84 -5.22 2.36
C LEU A 134 18.77 -6.29 2.54
N PHE A 135 19.14 -7.56 2.69
CA PHE A 135 18.16 -8.63 2.85
C PHE A 135 17.61 -8.74 4.27
N GLU A 136 18.49 -8.71 5.28
CA GLU A 136 18.09 -9.02 6.64
C GLU A 136 17.48 -7.84 7.38
N LYS A 137 17.99 -6.63 7.11
CA LYS A 137 17.52 -5.41 7.79
C LYS A 137 16.44 -4.67 7.01
N LEU A 138 16.39 -4.82 5.69
CA LEU A 138 15.41 -4.11 4.85
C LEU A 138 14.42 -5.08 4.19
N MET A 139 14.87 -5.98 3.33
CA MET A 139 13.98 -6.79 2.48
C MET A 139 13.03 -7.68 3.28
N MET A 140 13.56 -8.41 4.28
CA MET A 140 12.78 -9.31 5.11
C MET A 140 11.66 -8.57 5.88
N PRO A 141 11.96 -7.47 6.61
CA PRO A 141 10.90 -6.68 7.23
C PRO A 141 9.91 -6.07 6.22
N LEU A 142 10.42 -5.39 5.19
CA LEU A 142 9.61 -4.64 4.23
C LEU A 142 8.63 -5.54 3.46
N SER A 143 9.00 -6.79 3.16
CA SER A 143 8.15 -7.72 2.43
C SER A 143 6.80 -8.00 3.11
N ILE A 144 6.74 -7.95 4.44
CA ILE A 144 5.51 -8.17 5.21
C ILE A 144 4.93 -6.83 5.67
N LEU A 145 5.79 -5.88 6.04
CA LEU A 145 5.36 -4.57 6.49
C LEU A 145 4.59 -3.82 5.39
N ILE A 146 5.00 -3.91 4.13
CA ILE A 146 4.33 -3.20 3.01
C ILE A 146 2.88 -3.69 2.83
N PRO A 147 2.58 -4.99 2.68
CA PRO A 147 1.20 -5.47 2.60
C PRO A 147 0.34 -5.13 3.82
N VAL A 148 0.87 -5.35 5.03
CA VAL A 148 0.13 -5.07 6.28
C VAL A 148 -0.12 -3.57 6.43
N GLY A 149 0.90 -2.76 6.17
CA GLY A 149 0.81 -1.30 6.18
C GLY A 149 -0.16 -0.77 5.12
N ALA A 150 -0.25 -1.40 3.95
CA ALA A 150 -1.21 -1.01 2.92
C ALA A 150 -2.66 -1.23 3.35
N ILE A 151 -2.96 -2.33 4.06
CA ILE A 151 -4.29 -2.57 4.63
C ILE A 151 -4.61 -1.49 5.67
N ALA A 152 -3.69 -1.23 6.60
CA ALA A 152 -3.88 -0.21 7.63
C ALA A 152 -4.04 1.20 7.04
N LEU A 153 -3.22 1.55 6.04
CA LEU A 153 -3.31 2.82 5.31
C LEU A 153 -4.63 2.92 4.55
N SER A 154 -5.12 1.84 3.95
CA SER A 154 -6.43 1.83 3.29
C SER A 154 -7.57 2.12 4.27
N LEU A 155 -7.48 1.68 5.52
CA LEU A 155 -8.47 2.04 6.56
C LEU A 155 -8.36 3.54 6.88
N LEU A 156 -7.12 4.04 7.08
CA LEU A 156 -6.88 5.45 7.41
C LEU A 156 -7.38 6.42 6.32
N VAL A 157 -7.12 6.07 5.06
CA VAL A 157 -7.56 6.84 3.88
C VAL A 157 -9.07 6.64 3.65
N GLY A 158 -9.53 5.39 3.64
CA GLY A 158 -10.87 5.01 3.19
C GLY A 158 -12.00 5.41 4.15
N TYR A 159 -11.70 5.60 5.44
CA TYR A 159 -12.69 6.10 6.41
C TYR A 159 -12.64 7.61 6.61
N GLY A 160 -11.97 8.36 5.72
CA GLY A 160 -12.04 9.83 5.67
C GLY A 160 -11.31 10.55 6.81
N LEU A 161 -10.49 9.85 7.60
CA LEU A 161 -9.63 10.50 8.60
C LEU A 161 -8.65 11.45 7.92
N LEU A 162 -7.99 11.00 6.84
CA LEU A 162 -7.05 11.84 6.11
C LEU A 162 -7.72 13.07 5.48
N GLU A 163 -8.98 12.95 5.09
CA GLU A 163 -9.78 14.08 4.58
C GLU A 163 -10.10 15.07 5.71
N PHE A 164 -10.52 14.58 6.88
CA PHE A 164 -10.76 15.43 8.05
C PHE A 164 -9.50 16.14 8.55
N VAL A 165 -8.39 15.41 8.68
CA VAL A 165 -7.09 15.99 9.05
C VAL A 165 -6.62 16.98 8.00
N GLY A 166 -6.83 16.68 6.70
CA GLY A 166 -6.52 17.58 5.60
C GLY A 166 -7.26 18.91 5.69
N VAL A 167 -8.58 18.89 5.90
CA VAL A 167 -9.40 20.11 6.08
C VAL A 167 -8.96 20.91 7.31
N TYR A 168 -8.59 20.24 8.40
CA TYR A 168 -8.08 20.92 9.60
C TYR A 168 -6.67 21.51 9.40
N MET A 169 -5.85 20.87 8.55
CA MET A 169 -4.49 21.32 8.22
C MET A 169 -4.46 22.38 7.09
N GLU A 170 -5.50 22.45 6.26
CA GLU A 170 -5.64 23.42 5.16
C GLU A 170 -5.36 24.88 5.55
N PRO A 171 -5.91 25.42 6.67
CA PRO A 171 -5.58 26.79 7.10
C PRO A 171 -4.11 26.98 7.49
N ILE A 172 -3.40 25.91 7.90
CA ILE A 172 -1.96 25.95 8.22
C ILE A 172 -1.13 25.91 6.93
N MET A 173 -1.57 25.18 5.89
CA MET A 173 -0.83 25.03 4.64
C MET A 173 -0.95 26.25 3.71
N ARG A 174 -2.10 26.93 3.69
CA ARG A 174 -2.36 28.08 2.82
C ARG A 174 -1.45 29.33 2.99
N PRO A 175 -0.87 29.66 4.15
CA PRO A 175 0.03 30.81 4.29
C PRO A 175 1.50 30.52 3.90
N ILE A 176 1.88 29.27 3.65
CA ILE A 176 3.28 28.86 3.41
C ILE A 176 3.59 28.68 1.90
N PHE A 177 2.57 28.68 1.05
CA PHE A 177 2.63 28.60 -0.41
C PHE A 177 1.77 29.71 -1.03
#